data_AF-A0A7C3JAJ4-F1
#
_entry.id   AF-A0A7C3JAJ4-F1
#
_cell.length_a   1.000
_cell.length_b   1.000
_cell.length_c   1.000
_cell.angle_alpha   90.00
_cell.angle_beta   90.00
_cell.angle_gamma   90.00
#
_symmetry.space_group_name_H-M   'P 1'
#
loop_
_entity.id
_entity.type
_entity.pdbx_description
1 polymer ?
#
loop_
_entity_poly.entity_id
_entity_poly.type
_entity_poly.pdbx_seq_one_letter_code
_entity_poly.pdbx_strand_id
1 'polypeptide(L)'
;MSPSESAPLLSREQRLRKQAELQSLYLALANLREREATFVEAQAAIPELIIKQINEARYQIENLESELYSPDEESPEALGRQFYREAFSAEQSEDFPKSIKIYKSAARYGHPDADAS
;
A
#
# COMPACT_ATOMS: atom_id res chain seq x y z
N MET A 1 -21.55 22.05 -17.22
CA MET A 1 -21.48 20.73 -16.57
C MET A 1 -20.30 20.02 -17.19
N SER A 2 -19.19 19.92 -16.47
CA SER A 2 -18.00 19.21 -16.96
C SER A 2 -18.26 17.71 -16.86
N PRO A 3 -17.90 16.91 -17.88
CA PRO A 3 -17.97 15.46 -17.75
C PRO A 3 -16.97 15.04 -16.67
N SER A 4 -17.48 14.34 -15.66
CA SER A 4 -16.64 13.60 -14.71
C SER A 4 -15.76 12.66 -15.53
N GLU A 5 -14.44 12.82 -15.44
CA GLU A 5 -13.45 11.91 -16.01
C GLU A 5 -13.60 10.57 -15.30
N SER A 6 -14.53 9.75 -15.79
CA SER A 6 -14.66 8.36 -15.37
C SER A 6 -13.37 7.64 -15.72
N ALA A 7 -12.73 7.03 -14.71
CA ALA A 7 -11.56 6.17 -14.86
C ALA A 7 -11.74 5.21 -16.08
N PRO A 8 -10.67 4.93 -16.84
CA PRO A 8 -10.77 4.07 -18.02
C PRO A 8 -11.47 2.76 -17.65
N LEU A 9 -12.57 2.45 -18.33
CA LEU A 9 -13.35 1.23 -18.11
C LEU A 9 -12.49 0.02 -18.49
N LEU A 10 -11.75 -0.52 -17.52
CA LEU A 10 -10.98 -1.75 -17.68
C LEU A 10 -11.91 -2.90 -18.12
N SER A 11 -11.44 -3.69 -19.08
CA SER A 11 -12.13 -4.94 -19.39
C SER A 11 -12.11 -5.86 -18.17
N ARG A 12 -13.09 -6.77 -18.07
CA ARG A 12 -13.13 -7.77 -16.99
C ARG A 12 -11.81 -8.54 -16.88
N GLU A 13 -11.22 -8.91 -18.02
CA GLU A 13 -9.95 -9.62 -18.06
C GLU A 13 -8.78 -8.77 -17.56
N GLN A 14 -8.70 -7.51 -17.97
CA GLN A 14 -7.67 -6.57 -17.48
C GLN A 14 -7.78 -6.36 -15.96
N ARG A 15 -9.01 -6.19 -15.46
CA ARG A 15 -9.26 -6.06 -14.01
C ARG A 15 -8.79 -7.29 -13.25
N LEU A 16 -9.15 -8.49 -13.71
CA LEU A 16 -8.74 -9.74 -13.06
C LEU A 16 -7.21 -9.90 -13.05
N ARG A 17 -6.53 -9.56 -14.15
CA ARG A 17 -5.06 -9.60 -14.22
C ARG A 17 -4.43 -8.65 -13.20
N LYS A 18 -4.89 -7.40 -13.16
CA LYS A 18 -4.40 -6.41 -12.19
C LYS A 18 -4.69 -6.79 -10.74
N GLN A 19 -5.86 -7.40 -10.46
CA GLN A 19 -6.16 -7.93 -9.12
C GLN A 19 -5.22 -9.06 -8.72
N ALA A 20 -4.89 -9.97 -9.65
CA ALA A 20 -3.91 -11.03 -9.38
C ALA A 20 -2.50 -10.47 -9.16
N GLU A 21 -2.11 -9.46 -9.94
CA GLU A 21 -0.83 -8.74 -9.78
C GLU A 21 -0.76 -8.06 -8.41
N LEU A 22 -1.82 -7.34 -8.01
CA LEU A 22 -1.93 -6.71 -6.71
C LEU A 22 -1.79 -7.72 -5.55
N GLN A 23 -2.48 -8.87 -5.65
CA GLN A 23 -2.34 -9.95 -4.66
C GLN A 23 -0.91 -10.49 -4.58
N SER A 24 -0.25 -10.66 -5.73
CA SER A 24 1.15 -11.10 -5.79
C SER A 24 2.09 -10.09 -5.14
N LEU A 25 1.87 -8.79 -5.34
CA LEU A 25 2.68 -7.74 -4.73
C LEU A 25 2.50 -7.68 -3.22
N TYR A 26 1.27 -7.82 -2.70
CA TYR A 26 1.07 -7.91 -1.26
C TYR A 26 1.80 -9.09 -0.64
N LEU A 27 1.78 -10.26 -1.29
CA LEU A 27 2.54 -11.41 -0.82
C LEU A 27 4.05 -11.15 -0.85
N ALA A 28 4.56 -10.54 -1.92
CA ALA A 28 5.97 -10.18 -2.02
C ALA A 28 6.39 -9.18 -0.92
N LEU A 29 5.57 -8.16 -0.68
CA LEU A 29 5.78 -7.16 0.36
C LEU A 29 5.77 -7.79 1.76
N ALA A 30 4.81 -8.66 2.07
CA ALA A 30 4.77 -9.38 3.34
C ALA A 30 6.06 -10.17 3.60
N ASN A 31 6.58 -10.90 2.59
CA ASN A 31 7.85 -11.61 2.70
C ASN A 31 9.05 -10.67 2.91
N LEU A 32 9.05 -9.48 2.29
CA LEU A 32 10.10 -8.48 2.49
C LEU A 32 10.04 -7.88 3.90
N ARG A 33 8.83 -7.62 4.43
CA ARG A 33 8.60 -7.17 5.81
C ARG A 33 9.04 -8.21 6.84
N GLU A 34 8.76 -9.49 6.60
CA GLU A 34 9.28 -10.56 7.45
C GLU A 34 10.81 -10.57 7.49
N ARG A 35 11.47 -10.42 6.33
CA ARG A 35 12.93 -10.32 6.28
C ARG A 35 13.43 -9.09 7.02
N GLU A 36 12.83 -7.92 6.80
CA GLU A 36 13.14 -6.69 7.53
C GLU A 36 13.04 -6.91 9.05
N ALA A 37 11.95 -7.53 9.52
CA ALA A 37 11.75 -7.83 10.94
C ALA A 37 12.87 -8.70 11.52
N THR A 38 13.38 -9.69 10.78
CA THR A 38 14.51 -10.52 11.27
C THR A 38 15.78 -9.70 11.54
N PHE A 39 16.05 -8.66 10.76
CA PHE A 39 17.19 -7.77 11.01
C PHE A 39 16.93 -6.88 12.23
N VAL A 40 15.71 -6.37 12.39
CA VAL A 40 15.32 -5.55 13.55
C VAL A 40 15.41 -6.37 14.85
N GLU A 41 14.90 -7.60 14.86
CA GLU A 41 14.99 -8.52 16.00
C GLU A 41 16.45 -8.85 16.36
N ALA A 42 17.29 -9.03 15.34
CA ALA A 42 18.73 -9.22 15.50
C ALA A 42 19.49 -7.93 15.88
N GLN A 43 18.80 -6.78 16.00
CA GLN A 43 19.40 -5.45 16.20
C GLN A 43 20.50 -5.14 15.16
N ALA A 44 20.32 -5.66 13.95
CA ALA A 44 21.23 -5.49 12.82
C ALA A 44 20.74 -4.35 11.91
N ALA A 45 21.67 -3.77 11.15
CA ALA A 45 21.30 -2.83 10.10
C ALA A 45 20.51 -3.57 9.00
N ILE A 46 19.37 -3.01 8.59
CA ILE A 46 18.59 -3.54 7.48
C ILE A 46 19.35 -3.26 6.17
N PRO A 47 19.56 -4.26 5.30
CA PRO A 47 20.18 -4.06 3.99
C PRO A 47 19.42 -3.02 3.14
N GLU A 48 20.15 -2.07 2.56
CA GLU A 48 19.55 -1.02 1.72
C GLU A 48 18.73 -1.57 0.55
N LEU A 49 19.13 -2.74 0.02
CA LEU A 49 18.38 -3.43 -1.03
C LEU A 49 16.97 -3.83 -0.57
N ILE A 50 16.80 -4.28 0.68
CA ILE A 50 15.49 -4.66 1.21
C ILE A 50 14.61 -3.42 1.36
N ILE A 51 15.16 -2.33 1.90
CA ILE A 51 14.46 -1.04 2.01
C ILE A 51 13.97 -0.57 0.63
N LYS A 52 14.84 -0.64 -0.39
CA LYS A 52 14.47 -0.27 -1.78
C LYS A 52 13.35 -1.16 -2.33
N GLN A 53 13.44 -2.47 -2.13
CA GLN A 53 12.42 -3.42 -2.59
C GLN A 53 11.06 -3.22 -1.90
N ILE A 54 11.06 -2.92 -0.59
CA ILE A 54 9.84 -2.57 0.15
C ILE A 54 9.20 -1.32 -0.45
N ASN A 55 9.98 -0.25 -0.61
CA ASN A 55 9.46 1.00 -1.15
C ASN A 55 8.94 0.83 -2.59
N GLU A 56 9.66 0.12 -3.44
CA GLU A 56 9.23 -0.18 -4.80
C GLU A 56 7.91 -0.96 -4.83
N ALA A 57 7.78 -2.01 -3.99
CA ALA A 57 6.54 -2.78 -3.90
C ALA A 57 5.36 -1.90 -3.44
N ARG A 58 5.58 -1.02 -2.44
CA ARG A 58 4.55 -0.11 -1.93
C ARG A 58 4.08 0.89 -2.99
N TYR A 59 4.99 1.45 -3.79
CA TYR A 59 4.64 2.30 -4.93
C TYR A 59 3.86 1.55 -6.01
N GLN A 60 4.25 0.32 -6.35
CA GLN A 60 3.54 -0.47 -7.35
C GLN A 60 2.12 -0.84 -6.90
N ILE A 61 1.95 -1.17 -5.61
CA ILE A 61 0.65 -1.41 -4.99
C ILE A 61 -0.23 -0.17 -5.09
N GLU A 62 0.26 1.00 -4.65
CA GLU A 62 -0.50 2.25 -4.72
C GLU A 62 -0.98 2.56 -6.15
N ASN A 63 -0.10 2.38 -7.14
CA ASN A 63 -0.44 2.60 -8.54
C ASN A 63 -1.54 1.63 -9.00
N LEU A 64 -1.41 0.32 -8.76
CA LEU A 64 -2.42 -0.66 -9.15
C LEU A 64 -3.75 -0.44 -8.43
N GLU A 65 -3.73 -0.07 -7.16
CA GLU A 65 -4.95 0.28 -6.42
C GLU A 65 -5.65 1.50 -7.02
N SER A 66 -4.90 2.51 -7.45
CA SER A 66 -5.45 3.71 -8.11
C SER A 66 -6.10 3.41 -9.46
N GLU A 67 -5.62 2.39 -10.16
CA GLU A 67 -6.18 1.94 -11.43
C GLU A 67 -7.38 0.98 -11.25
N LEU A 68 -7.41 0.22 -10.16
CA LEU A 68 -8.44 -0.77 -9.89
C LEU A 68 -9.66 -0.20 -9.18
N TYR A 69 -9.46 0.78 -8.30
CA TYR A 69 -10.48 1.26 -7.38
C TYR A 69 -10.78 2.74 -7.58
N SER A 70 -12.06 3.09 -7.50
CA SER A 70 -12.48 4.50 -7.54
C SER A 70 -12.10 5.20 -6.24
N PRO A 71 -11.66 6.46 -6.27
CA PRO A 71 -11.51 7.27 -5.05
C PRO A 71 -12.85 7.51 -4.34
N ASP A 72 -13.98 7.41 -5.05
CA ASP A 72 -15.33 7.60 -4.51
C ASP A 72 -15.95 6.30 -3.97
N GLU A 73 -15.19 5.20 -3.89
CA GLU A 73 -15.67 3.94 -3.32
C GLU A 73 -15.88 4.07 -1.81
N GLU A 74 -17.12 3.93 -1.35
CA GLU A 74 -17.46 3.92 0.07
C GLU A 74 -17.49 2.48 0.60
N SER A 75 -16.32 1.94 0.93
CA SER A 75 -16.15 0.64 1.58
C SER A 75 -15.12 0.72 2.72
N PRO A 76 -15.21 -0.14 3.75
CA PRO A 76 -14.16 -0.25 4.77
C PRO A 76 -12.77 -0.45 4.17
N GLU A 77 -12.68 -1.25 3.09
CA GLU A 77 -11.44 -1.49 2.36
C GLU A 77 -10.93 -0.21 1.68
N ALA A 78 -11.82 0.58 1.07
CA ALA A 78 -11.45 1.87 0.49
C ALA A 78 -10.93 2.86 1.54
N LEU A 79 -11.55 2.90 2.73
CA LEU A 79 -11.04 3.69 3.87
C LEU A 79 -9.66 3.20 4.31
N GLY A 80 -9.45 1.89 4.39
CA GLY A 80 -8.13 1.31 4.68
C GLY A 80 -7.06 1.76 3.70
N ARG A 81 -7.33 1.67 2.39
CA ARG A 81 -6.44 2.17 1.32
C ARG A 81 -6.19 3.67 1.40
N GLN A 82 -7.21 4.46 1.74
CA GLN A 82 -7.07 5.91 1.89
C GLN A 82 -6.14 6.27 3.06
N PHE A 83 -6.36 5.68 4.24
CA PHE A 83 -5.48 5.90 5.38
C PHE A 83 -4.05 5.44 5.08
N TYR A 84 -3.89 4.29 4.41
CA TYR A 84 -2.56 3.82 4.04
C TYR A 84 -1.82 4.80 3.13
N ARG A 85 -2.48 5.33 2.08
CA ARG A 85 -1.90 6.37 1.20
C ARG A 85 -1.53 7.64 1.96
N GLU A 86 -2.37 8.10 2.87
CA GLU A 86 -2.07 9.29 3.70
C GLU A 86 -0.87 9.04 4.62
N ALA A 87 -0.79 7.86 5.24
CA ALA A 87 0.34 7.47 6.08
C ALA A 87 1.64 7.40 5.27
N PHE A 88 1.59 6.83 4.07
CA PHE A 88 2.74 6.74 3.17
C PHE A 88 3.22 8.11 2.70
N SER A 89 2.30 9.01 2.35
CA SER A 89 2.66 10.40 2.01
C SER A 89 3.32 11.15 3.18
N ALA A 90 2.84 10.94 4.41
CA ALA A 90 3.46 11.51 5.61
C ALA A 90 4.87 10.95 5.86
N GLU A 91 5.07 9.64 5.65
CA GLU A 91 6.38 8.98 5.74
C GLU A 91 7.38 9.57 4.74
N GLN A 92 6.98 9.71 3.47
CA GLN A 92 7.82 10.32 2.41
C GLN A 92 8.16 11.79 2.69
N SER A 93 7.36 12.46 3.52
CA SER A 93 7.60 13.84 3.97
C SER A 93 8.37 13.91 5.30
N GLU A 94 8.90 12.78 5.79
CA GLU A 94 9.61 12.63 7.07
C GLU A 94 8.77 12.99 8.32
N ASP A 95 7.43 13.08 8.19
CA ASP A 95 6.51 13.24 9.32
C ASP A 95 6.14 11.88 9.91
N PHE A 96 7.16 11.22 10.48
CA PHE A 96 7.02 9.87 11.05
C PHE A 96 5.98 9.77 12.18
N PRO A 97 5.86 10.75 13.12
CA PRO A 97 4.84 10.69 14.16
C PRO A 97 3.42 10.67 13.59
N LYS A 98 3.16 11.47 12.56
CA LYS A 98 1.87 11.48 11.86
C LYS A 98 1.66 10.18 11.10
N SER A 99 2.67 9.74 10.34
CA SER A 99 2.61 8.52 9.55
C SER A 99 2.24 7.29 10.39
N ILE A 100 2.96 7.05 11.51
CA ILE A 100 2.68 5.93 12.44
C ILE A 100 1.24 5.99 12.97
N LYS A 101 0.75 7.19 13.30
CA LYS A 101 -0.63 7.35 13.80
C LYS A 101 -1.65 6.94 12.74
N ILE A 102 -1.40 7.25 11.47
CA ILE A 102 -2.33 6.97 10.38
C ILE A 102 -2.23 5.51 9.94
N TYR A 103 -1.06 4.88 9.94
CA TYR A 103 -0.94 3.43 9.69
C TYR A 103 -1.81 2.61 10.64
N LYS A 104 -1.86 2.98 11.92
CA LYS A 104 -2.76 2.35 12.89
C LYS A 104 -4.24 2.46 12.52
N SER A 105 -4.64 3.51 11.81
CA SER A 105 -5.99 3.61 11.26
C SER A 105 -6.16 2.64 10.09
N ALA A 106 -5.24 2.61 9.13
CA ALA A 106 -5.29 1.69 8.00
C ALA A 106 -5.31 0.21 8.43
N ALA A 107 -4.54 -0.15 9.45
CA ALA A 107 -4.52 -1.46 10.09
C ALA A 107 -5.89 -1.89 10.64
N ARG A 108 -6.61 -0.98 11.31
CA ARG A 108 -7.96 -1.26 11.82
C ARG A 108 -8.98 -1.57 10.72
N TYR A 109 -8.73 -1.10 9.51
CA TYR A 109 -9.52 -1.40 8.32
C TYR A 109 -8.94 -2.57 7.51
N GLY A 110 -7.91 -3.26 8.02
CA GLY A 110 -7.36 -4.47 7.42
C GLY A 110 -6.43 -4.24 6.23
N HIS A 111 -5.79 -3.06 6.11
CA HIS A 111 -4.83 -2.84 5.03
C HIS A 111 -3.58 -3.74 5.21
N PRO A 112 -3.17 -4.55 4.21
CA PRO A 112 -2.19 -5.61 4.40
C PRO A 112 -0.79 -5.20 4.86
N ASP A 113 -0.28 -4.02 4.46
CA ASP A 113 1.04 -3.53 4.89
C ASP A 113 0.99 -2.63 6.14
N ALA A 114 -0.21 -2.23 6.58
CA ALA A 114 -0.33 -1.22 7.64
C ALA A 114 0.01 -1.76 9.04
N ASP A 115 -0.10 -3.07 9.25
CA ASP A 115 0.29 -3.74 10.51
C ASP A 115 1.81 -3.91 10.66
N ALA A 116 2.58 -3.70 9.60
CA ALA A 116 4.04 -3.81 9.63
C ALA A 116 4.75 -2.52 10.07
N SER A 117 3.99 -1.47 10.44
CA SER A 117 4.48 -0.10 10.69
C SER A 117 4.45 0.33 12.16
#